data_AF-A0A7V5K353-F1
#
_entry.id   AF-A0A7V5K353-F1
#
_cell.length_a   1.000
_cell.length_b   1.000
_cell.length_c   1.000
_cell.angle_alpha   90.00
_cell.angle_beta   90.00
_cell.angle_gamma   90.00
#
_symmetry.space_group_name_H-M   'P 1'
#
loop_
_entity.id
_entity.type
_entity.pdbx_description
1 polymer ?
#
loop_
_entity_poly.entity_id
_entity_poly.type
_entity_poly.pdbx_seq_one_letter_code
_entity_poly.pdbx_strand_id
1 'polypeptide(L)'
;MDKMHSLLTEEQRSFWERCQEYVREELAPLSRSLGEVNVVPEALRRSLAGSGLYAPLFPEGYGGSGVSPVRICLAREALAAVYGPADTTYAMQGLGSQPIVLAGSEEQKRSYLPSLARGERLTT
;
A
#
# COMPACT_ATOMS: atom_id res chain seq x y z
N MET A 1 -7.49 19.66 -13.08
CA MET A 1 -7.53 18.24 -12.67
C MET A 1 -8.02 17.43 -13.84
N ASP A 2 -7.39 16.28 -14.10
CA ASP A 2 -7.83 15.38 -15.17
C ASP A 2 -9.22 14.79 -14.86
N LYS A 3 -9.97 14.41 -15.91
CA LYS A 3 -11.37 13.98 -15.89
C LYS A 3 -11.65 12.78 -14.98
N MET A 4 -10.60 12.00 -14.67
CA MET A 4 -10.65 10.85 -13.78
C MET A 4 -10.83 11.25 -12.30
N HIS A 5 -10.15 12.30 -11.83
CA HIS A 5 -10.16 12.66 -10.41
C HIS A 5 -11.36 13.50 -9.98
N SER A 6 -12.18 13.98 -10.93
CA SER A 6 -13.46 14.64 -10.62
C SER A 6 -14.54 13.66 -10.14
N LEU A 7 -14.34 12.35 -10.34
CA LEU A 7 -15.27 11.30 -9.93
C LEU A 7 -14.99 10.75 -8.52
N LEU A 8 -13.88 11.16 -7.89
CA LEU A 8 -13.51 10.70 -6.56
C LEU A 8 -14.41 11.32 -5.49
N THR A 9 -14.80 10.50 -4.51
CA THR A 9 -15.38 11.00 -3.27
C THR A 9 -14.35 11.83 -2.50
N GLU A 10 -14.79 12.62 -1.53
CA GLU A 10 -13.90 13.41 -0.68
C GLU A 10 -12.87 12.54 0.04
N GLU A 11 -13.29 11.39 0.56
CA GLU A 11 -12.39 10.43 1.21
C GLU A 11 -11.34 9.87 0.25
N GLN A 12 -11.74 9.52 -0.98
CA GLN A 12 -10.83 9.01 -2.01
C GLN A 12 -9.86 10.10 -2.49
N ARG A 13 -10.33 11.35 -2.59
CA ARG A 13 -9.50 12.51 -2.92
C ARG A 13 -8.46 12.76 -1.85
N SER A 14 -8.87 12.80 -0.57
CA SER A 14 -7.94 12.95 0.56
C SER A 14 -6.92 11.81 0.62
N PHE A 15 -7.34 10.57 0.34
CA PHE A 15 -6.41 9.44 0.23
C PHE A 15 -5.41 9.64 -0.91
N TRP A 16 -5.88 10.05 -2.09
CA TRP A 16 -5.01 10.34 -3.23
C TRP A 16 -4.00 11.46 -2.93
N GLU A 17 -4.43 12.54 -2.27
CA GLU A 17 -3.53 13.63 -1.86
C GLU A 17 -2.42 13.13 -0.94
N ARG A 18 -2.75 12.28 0.04
CA ARG A 18 -1.75 11.63 0.91
C ARG A 18 -0.80 10.73 0.13
N CYS A 19 -1.29 9.98 -0.87
CA CYS A 19 -0.40 9.22 -1.75
C CYS A 19 0.58 10.16 -2.47
N GLN A 20 0.10 11.27 -3.03
CA GLN A 20 0.91 12.24 -3.76
C GLN A 20 1.95 12.92 -2.87
N GLU A 21 1.60 13.24 -1.63
CA GLU A 21 2.52 13.76 -0.63
C GLU A 21 3.63 12.74 -0.30
N TYR A 22 3.25 11.52 0.09
CA TYR A 22 4.21 10.46 0.40
C TYR A 22 5.19 10.21 -0.75
N VAL A 23 4.69 10.08 -1.99
CA VAL A 23 5.59 9.73 -3.09
C VAL A 23 6.55 10.86 -3.47
N ARG A 24 6.14 12.12 -3.25
CA ARG A 24 6.99 13.30 -3.50
C ARG A 24 8.05 13.49 -2.42
N GLU A 25 7.63 13.43 -1.16
CA GLU A 25 8.47 13.81 -0.02
C GLU A 25 9.36 12.66 0.47
N GLU A 26 8.89 11.42 0.39
CA GLU A 26 9.62 10.26 0.94
C GLU A 26 10.10 9.30 -0.15
N LEU A 27 9.20 8.86 -1.04
CA LEU A 27 9.54 7.81 -2.00
C LEU A 27 10.51 8.29 -3.07
N ALA A 28 10.34 9.51 -3.61
CA ALA A 28 11.18 10.01 -4.69
C ALA A 28 12.66 10.21 -4.26
N PRO A 29 12.97 10.76 -3.07
CA PRO A 29 14.33 10.73 -2.55
C PRO A 29 14.86 9.31 -2.34
N LEU A 30 14.04 8.41 -1.80
CA LEU A 30 14.42 7.03 -1.54
C LEU A 30 14.69 6.23 -2.82
N SER A 31 13.91 6.45 -3.88
CA SER A 31 14.10 5.76 -5.16
C SER A 31 15.43 6.14 -5.81
N ARG A 32 15.84 7.40 -5.69
CA ARG A 32 17.15 7.87 -6.18
C ARG A 32 18.32 7.24 -5.42
N SER A 33 18.16 6.96 -4.13
CA SER A 33 19.22 6.33 -3.33
C SER A 33 19.29 4.81 -3.53
N LEU A 34 18.15 4.16 -3.75
CA LEU A 34 18.07 2.71 -3.94
C LEU A 34 18.42 2.28 -5.37
N GLY A 35 18.03 3.05 -6.39
CA GLY A 35 18.24 2.69 -7.79
C GLY A 35 17.49 1.41 -8.19
N GLU A 36 18.09 0.61 -9.06
CA GLU A 36 17.55 -0.70 -9.42
C GLU A 36 17.80 -1.74 -8.31
N VAL A 37 16.77 -2.54 -8.01
CA VAL A 37 16.81 -3.51 -6.92
C VAL A 37 16.21 -4.84 -7.36
N ASN A 38 16.75 -5.95 -6.85
CA ASN A 38 16.28 -7.31 -7.12
C ASN A 38 15.60 -7.97 -5.91
N VAL A 39 15.61 -7.29 -4.76
CA VAL A 39 14.94 -7.68 -3.51
C VAL A 39 14.31 -6.44 -2.91
N VAL A 40 13.30 -6.59 -2.05
CA VAL A 40 12.70 -5.45 -1.34
C VAL A 40 13.70 -4.93 -0.31
N PRO A 41 14.28 -3.72 -0.47
CA PRO A 41 15.21 -3.19 0.50
C PRO A 41 14.47 -2.87 1.81
N GLU A 42 15.13 -3.10 2.94
CA GLU A 42 14.55 -2.84 4.26
C GLU A 42 14.09 -1.37 4.43
N ALA A 43 14.82 -0.43 3.82
CA ALA A 43 14.45 0.98 3.81
C ALA A 43 13.12 1.23 3.08
N LEU A 44 12.90 0.56 1.94
CA LEU A 44 11.64 0.65 1.20
C LEU A 44 10.49 0.03 2.00
N ARG A 45 10.70 -1.14 2.61
CA ARG A 45 9.70 -1.79 3.45
C ARG A 45 9.27 -0.88 4.60
N ARG A 46 10.22 -0.28 5.32
CA ARG A 46 9.93 0.64 6.43
C ARG A 46 9.21 1.90 5.98
N SER A 47 9.61 2.48 4.84
CA SER A 47 8.96 3.67 4.29
C SER A 47 7.51 3.37 3.89
N LEU A 48 7.26 2.27 3.18
CA LEU A 48 5.89 1.85 2.84
C LEU A 48 5.05 1.54 4.09
N ALA A 49 5.62 0.86 5.09
CA ALA A 49 4.95 0.58 6.35
C ALA A 49 4.56 1.88 7.09
N GLY A 50 5.46 2.87 7.12
CA GLY A 50 5.22 4.17 7.75
C GLY A 50 4.22 5.06 7.03
N SER A 51 4.05 4.88 5.71
CA SER A 51 3.17 5.70 4.88
C SER A 51 1.67 5.58 5.19
N GLY A 52 1.28 4.48 5.85
CA GLY A 52 -0.14 4.14 6.07
C GLY A 52 -0.88 3.70 4.80
N LEU A 53 -0.21 3.58 3.66
CA LEU A 53 -0.85 3.19 2.39
C LEU A 53 -1.36 1.76 2.40
N TYR A 54 -0.85 0.86 3.26
CA TYR A 54 -1.37 -0.50 3.39
C TYR A 54 -2.78 -0.57 4.00
N ALA A 55 -3.26 0.46 4.66
CA ALA A 55 -4.57 0.46 5.32
C ALA A 55 -5.73 0.00 4.41
N PRO A 56 -5.90 0.47 3.17
CA PRO A 56 -6.97 0.00 2.25
C PRO A 56 -6.78 -1.42 1.70
N LEU A 57 -5.69 -2.14 2.03
CA LEU A 57 -5.50 -3.54 1.65
C LEU A 57 -6.17 -4.51 2.63
N PHE A 58 -6.48 -4.06 3.85
CA PHE A 58 -6.90 -4.94 4.94
C PHE A 58 -8.25 -4.49 5.56
N PRO A 59 -9.02 -5.43 6.16
CA PRO A 59 -10.21 -5.08 6.92
C PRO A 59 -9.87 -4.30 8.21
N GLU A 60 -10.80 -3.45 8.67
CA GLU A 60 -10.61 -2.59 9.87
C GLU A 60 -10.24 -3.40 11.13
N GLY A 61 -10.93 -4.52 11.36
CA GLY A 61 -10.70 -5.39 12.54
C GLY A 61 -9.32 -6.02 12.63
N TYR A 62 -8.48 -5.90 11.59
CA TYR A 62 -7.12 -6.44 11.56
C TYR A 62 -6.06 -5.38 11.26
N GLY A 63 -6.36 -4.10 11.54
CA GLY A 63 -5.41 -2.99 11.39
C GLY A 63 -5.44 -2.30 10.02
N GLY A 64 -6.43 -2.60 9.19
CA GLY A 64 -6.70 -1.86 7.96
C GLY A 64 -7.72 -0.73 8.13
N SER A 65 -8.21 -0.23 7.01
CA SER A 65 -9.25 0.81 6.91
C SER A 65 -10.42 0.39 6.02
N GLY A 66 -10.56 -0.92 5.81
CA GLY A 66 -11.52 -1.50 4.88
C GLY A 66 -10.94 -1.66 3.47
N VAL A 67 -11.12 -2.85 2.90
CA VAL A 67 -10.63 -3.16 1.56
C VAL A 67 -11.33 -2.28 0.54
N SER A 68 -10.56 -1.50 -0.21
CA SER A 68 -11.09 -0.51 -1.15
C SER A 68 -10.36 -0.53 -2.49
N PRO A 69 -10.96 -1.11 -3.54
CA PRO A 69 -10.33 -1.20 -4.86
C PRO A 69 -9.90 0.16 -5.42
N VAL A 70 -10.72 1.21 -5.22
CA VAL A 70 -10.39 2.56 -5.72
C VAL A 70 -9.18 3.14 -5.00
N ARG A 71 -9.11 3.06 -3.66
CA ARG A 71 -7.94 3.53 -2.90
C ARG A 71 -6.68 2.72 -3.25
N ILE A 72 -6.83 1.42 -3.49
CA ILE A 72 -5.73 0.57 -3.96
C ILE A 72 -5.21 1.09 -5.31
N CYS A 73 -6.08 1.34 -6.29
CA CYS A 73 -5.67 1.89 -7.59
C CYS A 73 -4.96 3.24 -7.46
N LEU A 74 -5.47 4.14 -6.61
CA LEU A 74 -4.87 5.47 -6.39
C LEU A 74 -3.48 5.38 -5.77
N ALA A 75 -3.26 4.48 -4.80
CA ALA A 75 -1.94 4.23 -4.24
C ALA A 75 -0.98 3.68 -5.30
N ARG A 76 -1.42 2.67 -6.06
CA ARG A 76 -0.61 2.06 -7.12
C ARG A 76 -0.22 3.05 -8.21
N GLU A 77 -1.16 3.88 -8.66
CA GLU A 77 -0.92 4.96 -9.63
C GLU A 77 0.21 5.89 -9.16
N ALA A 78 0.13 6.38 -7.92
CA ALA A 78 1.13 7.26 -7.35
C ALA A 78 2.50 6.58 -7.19
N LEU A 79 2.53 5.35 -6.67
CA LEU A 79 3.77 4.59 -6.44
C LEU A 79 4.47 4.27 -7.76
N ALA A 80 3.73 3.77 -8.76
CA ALA A 80 4.27 3.35 -10.05
C ALA A 80 4.84 4.54 -10.85
N ALA A 81 4.27 5.73 -10.69
CA ALA A 81 4.78 6.95 -11.32
C ALA A 81 6.18 7.35 -10.82
N VAL A 82 6.61 6.87 -9.65
CA VAL A 82 7.85 7.30 -8.99
C VAL A 82 8.86 6.15 -8.85
N TYR A 83 8.40 4.96 -8.45
CA TYR A 83 9.29 3.82 -8.23
C TYR A 83 8.56 2.48 -8.38
N GLY A 84 8.81 1.79 -9.50
CA GLY A 84 8.21 0.49 -9.81
C GLY A 84 8.36 -0.57 -8.70
N PRO A 85 9.53 -0.74 -8.05
CA PRO A 85 9.67 -1.65 -6.92
C PRO A 85 8.72 -1.36 -5.74
N ALA A 86 8.35 -0.09 -5.52
CA ALA A 86 7.39 0.27 -4.49
C ALA A 86 5.96 -0.13 -4.85
N ASP A 87 5.53 0.10 -6.11
CA ASP A 87 4.23 -0.41 -6.60
C ASP A 87 4.16 -1.93 -6.49
N THR A 88 5.18 -2.64 -6.97
CA THR A 88 5.20 -4.11 -6.92
C THR A 88 5.14 -4.62 -5.49
N THR A 89 5.94 -4.05 -4.57
CA THR A 89 5.91 -4.42 -3.15
C THR A 89 4.51 -4.20 -2.55
N TYR A 90 3.90 -3.06 -2.84
CA TYR A 90 2.56 -2.72 -2.37
C TYR A 90 1.48 -3.63 -2.94
N ALA A 91 1.50 -3.88 -4.24
CA ALA A 91 0.56 -4.74 -4.92
C ALA A 91 0.64 -6.17 -4.40
N MET A 92 1.86 -6.69 -4.22
CA MET A 92 2.07 -8.03 -3.69
C MET A 92 1.59 -8.17 -2.25
N GLN A 93 1.75 -7.14 -1.41
CA GLN A 93 1.24 -7.16 -0.04
C GLN A 93 -0.28 -7.39 0.01
N GLY A 94 -1.02 -6.75 -0.90
CA GLY A 94 -2.46 -6.96 -1.07
C GLY A 94 -2.77 -8.33 -1.67
N LEU A 95 -2.16 -8.65 -2.82
CA LEU A 95 -2.44 -9.89 -3.55
C LEU A 95 -2.11 -11.15 -2.73
N GLY A 96 -0.97 -11.16 -2.04
CA GLY A 96 -0.51 -12.29 -1.25
C GLY A 96 -1.34 -12.53 0.01
N SER A 97 -1.95 -11.48 0.57
CA SER A 97 -2.81 -11.58 1.76
C SER A 97 -4.28 -11.83 1.43
N GLN A 98 -4.71 -11.56 0.19
CA GLN A 98 -6.11 -11.63 -0.23
C GLN A 98 -6.80 -12.97 0.03
N PRO A 99 -6.17 -14.15 -0.14
CA PRO A 99 -6.82 -15.42 0.19
C PRO A 99 -7.23 -15.52 1.67
N ILE A 100 -6.40 -15.00 2.59
CA ILE A 100 -6.70 -14.98 4.03
C ILE A 100 -7.79 -13.96 4.34
N VAL A 101 -7.75 -12.78 3.68
CA VAL A 101 -8.80 -11.76 3.84
C VAL A 101 -10.18 -12.32 3.44
N LEU A 102 -10.26 -12.99 2.28
CA LEU A 102 -11.53 -13.48 1.72
C LEU A 102 -12.04 -14.76 2.40
N ALA A 103 -11.16 -15.71 2.68
CA ALA A 103 -11.55 -17.08 3.02
C ALA A 103 -10.82 -17.66 4.25
N GLY A 104 -9.95 -16.89 4.91
CA GLY A 104 -9.26 -17.35 6.11
C GLY A 104 -10.22 -17.56 7.28
N SER A 105 -9.91 -18.54 8.13
CA SER A 105 -10.56 -18.65 9.45
C SER A 105 -10.25 -17.42 10.30
N GLU A 106 -11.06 -17.16 11.33
CA GLU A 106 -10.78 -16.05 12.26
C GLU A 106 -9.40 -16.17 12.91
N GLU A 107 -8.96 -17.39 13.20
CA GLU A 107 -7.63 -17.64 13.75
C GLU A 107 -6.51 -17.32 12.76
N GLN A 108 -6.67 -17.67 11.48
CA GLN A 108 -5.72 -17.28 10.43
C GLN A 108 -5.69 -15.75 10.26
N LYS A 109 -6.85 -15.10 10.19
CA LYS A 109 -6.93 -13.64 10.03
C LYS A 109 -6.24 -12.91 11.17
N ARG A 110 -6.52 -13.28 12.43
CA ARG A 110 -5.88 -12.70 13.62
C ARG A 110 -4.37 -12.95 13.67
N SER A 111 -3.92 -14.11 13.20
CA SER A 111 -2.50 -14.48 13.25
C SER A 111 -1.66 -13.76 12.20
N TYR A 112 -2.20 -13.56 10.99
CA TYR A 112 -1.40 -13.05 9.86
C TYR A 112 -1.65 -11.57 9.57
N LEU A 113 -2.91 -11.15 9.44
CA LEU A 113 -3.26 -9.85 8.86
C LEU A 113 -2.71 -8.65 9.65
N PRO A 114 -2.71 -8.61 11.00
CA PRO A 114 -2.21 -7.45 11.72
C PRO A 114 -0.74 -7.11 11.43
N SER A 115 0.12 -8.12 11.31
CA SER A 115 1.54 -7.91 11.01
C SER A 115 1.77 -7.47 9.56
N LEU A 116 0.92 -7.91 8.63
CA LEU A 116 0.95 -7.52 7.23
C LEU A 116 0.41 -6.09 7.05
N ALA A 117 -0.66 -5.72 7.76
CA ALA A 117 -1.22 -4.38 7.75
C ALA A 117 -0.25 -3.32 8.27
N ARG A 118 0.54 -3.65 9.30
CA ARG A 118 1.63 -2.79 9.82
C ARG A 118 2.90 -2.84 8.97
N GLY A 119 2.96 -3.67 7.93
CA GLY A 119 4.15 -3.85 7.10
C GLY A 119 5.34 -4.47 7.83
N GLU A 120 5.16 -5.03 9.03
CA GLU A 120 6.20 -5.75 9.80
C GLU A 120 6.64 -7.02 9.08
N ARG A 121 5.73 -7.61 8.32
CA ARG A 121 5.97 -8.74 7.42
C ARG A 121 5.53 -8.39 6.01
N LEU A 122 6.21 -8.99 5.04
CA LEU A 122 5.81 -8.97 3.64
C LEU A 122 5.26 -10.33 3.24
N THR A 123 4.41 -10.35 2.21
CA THR A 123 3.93 -11.59 1.59
C THR A 123 4.83 -12.10 0.45
N THR A 124 6.03 -11.52 0.31
CA THR A 124 7.04 -11.82 -0.72
C THR A 124 8.38 -12.16 -0.10
#